data_AF-A0A2A3JVR1-F1
#
_entry.id   AF-A0A2A3JVR1-F1
#
_cell.length_a   1.000
_cell.length_b   1.000
_cell.length_c   1.000
_cell.angle_alpha   90.00
_cell.angle_beta   90.00
_cell.angle_gamma   90.00
#
_symmetry.space_group_name_H-M   'P 1'
#
loop_
_entity.id
_entity.type
_entity.pdbx_description
1 polymer ?
#
loop_
_entity_poly.entity_id
_entity_poly.type
_entity_poly.pdbx_seq_one_letter_code
_entity_poly.pdbx_strand_id
1 'polypeptide(L)'
;MSKRDYYELLGVAKGASADEIKKGYRKKAKELHPDRNADNPDAEAQFKEINEAYEVLKDADKKAAYDRYGHAAFEGGMGGGRPGGGFGQQGDFASAFSDVFDDLFGDFMGGGRGGGGRQRAARGADLRYNLRVTLEDAYGGLQKTINVPTSVQCGECHGSGAEGGAEPVTCPTCSGMGKVRATQGFFTVERTCPTCSGLGQIIKNPCASCGGLGRVQKERSLSVNIPAGVETGTR
;
A
#
# COMPACT_ATOMS: atom_id res chain seq x y z
N MET A 1 33.70 -15.54 10.39
CA MET A 1 33.02 -16.65 11.09
C MET A 1 31.53 -16.41 10.93
N SER A 2 30.79 -17.40 10.46
CA SER A 2 29.33 -17.27 10.30
C SER A 2 28.70 -16.99 11.67
N LYS A 3 27.80 -15.99 11.75
CA LYS A 3 27.02 -15.74 12.96
C LYS A 3 26.23 -16.99 13.34
N ARG A 4 26.08 -17.23 14.64
CA ARG A 4 25.32 -18.37 15.18
C ARG A 4 23.82 -18.16 14.94
N ASP A 5 23.12 -19.24 14.59
CA ASP A 5 21.69 -19.17 14.31
C ASP A 5 20.90 -18.68 15.54
N TYR A 6 19.93 -17.78 15.32
CA TYR A 6 19.13 -17.18 16.39
C TYR A 6 18.29 -18.21 17.15
N TYR A 7 17.84 -19.26 16.47
CA TYR A 7 17.14 -20.38 17.09
C TYR A 7 18.04 -21.17 18.04
N GLU A 8 19.30 -21.41 17.65
CA GLU A 8 20.29 -22.10 18.47
C GLU A 8 20.72 -21.27 19.68
N LEU A 9 20.89 -19.95 19.49
CA LEU A 9 21.20 -19.01 20.57
C LEU A 9 20.13 -19.00 21.68
N LEU A 10 18.86 -19.04 21.28
CA LEU A 10 17.73 -19.12 22.22
C LEU A 10 17.45 -20.56 22.70
N GLY A 11 18.08 -21.56 22.10
CA GLY A 11 17.89 -22.98 22.43
C GLY A 11 16.50 -23.51 22.08
N VAL A 12 15.90 -23.00 21.00
CA VAL A 12 14.56 -23.36 20.53
C VAL A 12 14.61 -23.92 19.11
N ALA A 13 13.64 -24.75 18.73
CA ALA A 13 13.58 -25.32 17.38
C ALA A 13 13.17 -24.28 16.32
N LYS A 14 13.65 -24.43 15.09
CA LYS A 14 13.18 -23.64 13.95
C LYS A 14 11.70 -23.93 13.71
N GLY A 15 10.85 -22.90 13.76
CA GLY A 15 9.40 -23.03 13.72
C GLY A 15 8.70 -22.92 15.08
N ALA A 16 9.45 -22.70 16.17
CA ALA A 16 8.88 -22.44 17.50
C ALA A 16 7.84 -21.31 17.49
N SER A 17 6.83 -21.48 18.34
CA SER A 17 5.79 -20.49 18.60
C SER A 17 6.36 -19.27 19.35
N ALA A 18 5.67 -18.13 19.29
CA ALA A 18 6.11 -16.91 19.98
C ALA A 18 6.26 -17.13 21.50
N ASP A 19 5.42 -17.98 22.09
CA ASP A 19 5.48 -18.33 23.51
C ASP A 19 6.70 -19.17 23.86
N GLU A 20 7.12 -20.08 22.98
CA GLU A 20 8.34 -20.89 23.14
C GLU A 20 9.60 -20.03 22.99
N ILE A 21 9.62 -19.13 22.02
CA ILE A 21 10.71 -18.16 21.81
C ILE A 21 10.86 -17.26 23.04
N LYS A 22 9.75 -16.76 23.60
CA LYS A 22 9.73 -15.94 24.82
C LYS A 22 10.21 -16.72 26.05
N LYS A 23 9.85 -18.00 26.17
CA LYS A 23 10.34 -18.87 27.26
C LYS A 23 11.84 -19.15 27.12
N GLY A 24 12.32 -19.44 25.91
CA GLY A 24 13.73 -19.64 25.60
C GLY A 24 14.59 -18.42 25.95
N TYR A 25 14.16 -17.24 25.50
CA TYR A 25 14.80 -15.96 25.84
C TYR A 25 14.86 -15.74 27.36
N ARG A 26 13.76 -15.90 28.09
CA ARG A 26 13.76 -15.69 29.55
C ARG A 26 14.71 -16.62 30.29
N LYS A 27 14.84 -17.87 29.84
CA LYS A 27 15.78 -18.83 30.41
C LYS A 27 17.23 -18.39 30.16
N LYS A 28 17.56 -18.08 28.91
CA LYS A 28 18.90 -17.66 28.50
C LYS A 28 19.31 -16.30 29.08
N ALA A 29 18.42 -15.32 29.10
CA ALA A 29 18.64 -14.01 29.71
C ALA A 29 18.90 -14.11 31.22
N LYS A 30 18.26 -15.05 31.92
CA LYS A 30 18.49 -15.30 33.35
C LYS A 30 19.81 -16.04 33.60
N GLU A 31 20.23 -16.92 32.68
CA GLU A 31 21.51 -17.63 32.72
C GLU A 31 22.69 -16.71 32.44
N LEU A 32 22.55 -15.77 31.50
CA LEU A 32 23.61 -14.88 31.02
C LEU A 32 23.49 -13.44 31.51
N HIS A 33 22.68 -13.21 32.55
CA HIS A 33 22.52 -11.87 33.11
C HIS A 33 23.86 -11.35 33.66
N PRO A 34 24.23 -10.09 33.38
CA PRO A 34 25.50 -9.51 33.84
C PRO A 34 25.63 -9.55 35.37
N ASP A 35 24.56 -9.26 36.13
CA ASP A 35 24.58 -9.33 37.60
C ASP A 35 24.89 -10.72 38.18
N ARG A 36 24.64 -11.81 37.43
CA ARG A 36 24.92 -13.18 37.87
C ARG A 36 26.24 -13.73 37.33
N ASN A 37 26.85 -13.05 36.38
CA ASN A 37 28.07 -13.46 35.69
C ASN A 37 29.07 -12.31 35.63
N ALA A 38 29.25 -11.60 36.76
CA ALA A 38 30.13 -10.44 36.87
C ALA A 38 31.61 -10.77 36.56
N ASP A 39 32.00 -12.04 36.71
CA ASP A 39 33.36 -12.52 36.54
C ASP A 39 33.66 -13.04 35.12
N ASN A 40 32.64 -13.10 34.24
CA ASN A 40 32.77 -13.63 32.89
C ASN A 40 32.69 -12.50 31.84
N PRO A 41 33.82 -12.15 31.18
CA PRO A 41 33.84 -11.08 30.18
C PRO A 41 33.01 -11.40 28.92
N ASP A 42 32.71 -12.67 28.66
CA ASP A 42 31.93 -13.10 27.50
C ASP A 42 30.41 -13.05 27.76
N ALA A 43 29.97 -12.92 29.01
CA ALA A 43 28.55 -12.90 29.35
C ALA A 43 27.82 -11.70 28.75
N GLU A 44 28.46 -10.53 28.69
CA GLU A 44 27.89 -9.33 28.08
C GLU A 44 27.71 -9.50 26.56
N ALA A 45 28.69 -10.08 25.88
CA ALA A 45 28.62 -10.35 24.43
C ALA A 45 27.52 -11.37 24.12
N GLN A 46 27.44 -12.45 24.88
CA GLN A 46 26.41 -13.48 24.71
C GLN A 46 25.01 -12.94 25.04
N PHE A 47 24.89 -12.06 26.03
CA PHE A 47 23.63 -11.41 26.37
C PHE A 47 23.15 -10.49 25.24
N LYS A 48 24.06 -9.73 24.61
CA LYS A 48 23.75 -8.92 23.41
C LYS A 48 23.26 -9.77 22.25
N GLU A 49 23.93 -10.90 21.96
CA GLU A 49 23.53 -11.82 20.89
C GLU A 49 22.13 -12.43 21.12
N ILE A 50 21.80 -12.78 22.36
CA ILE A 50 20.47 -13.34 22.71
C ILE A 50 19.36 -12.29 22.67
N ASN A 51 19.67 -11.04 23.02
CA ASN A 51 18.72 -9.93 22.85
C ASN A 51 18.42 -9.69 21.37
N GLU A 52 19.45 -9.66 20.51
CA GLU A 52 19.29 -9.53 19.06
C GLU A 52 18.44 -10.68 18.49
N ALA A 53 18.73 -11.92 18.90
CA ALA A 53 17.96 -13.09 18.49
C ALA A 53 16.47 -12.97 18.87
N TYR A 54 16.17 -12.51 20.09
CA TYR A 54 14.79 -12.34 20.54
C TYR A 54 14.07 -11.19 19.82
N GLU A 55 14.74 -10.06 19.58
CA GLU A 55 14.16 -8.93 18.83
C GLU A 55 13.76 -9.31 17.41
N VAL A 56 14.53 -10.17 16.75
CA VAL A 56 14.23 -10.68 15.41
C VAL A 56 13.15 -11.77 15.44
N LEU A 57 13.22 -12.71 16.39
CA LEU A 57 12.31 -13.86 16.41
C LEU A 57 10.95 -13.60 17.07
N LYS A 58 10.82 -12.54 17.90
CA LYS A 58 9.53 -12.18 18.54
C LYS A 58 8.51 -11.58 17.57
N ASP A 59 9.00 -10.94 16.51
CA ASP A 59 8.19 -10.26 15.51
C ASP A 59 7.95 -11.22 14.33
N ALA A 60 6.69 -11.42 13.96
CA ALA A 60 6.32 -12.40 12.95
C ALA A 60 6.93 -12.10 11.57
N ASP A 61 7.07 -10.82 11.22
CA ASP A 61 7.58 -10.41 9.92
C ASP A 61 9.11 -10.43 9.89
N LYS A 62 9.77 -10.01 10.98
CA LYS A 62 11.23 -10.16 11.13
C LYS A 62 11.65 -11.62 11.18
N LYS A 63 10.88 -12.48 11.87
CA LYS A 63 11.08 -13.93 11.88
C LYS A 63 10.94 -14.50 10.47
N ALA A 64 9.92 -14.11 9.72
CA ALA A 64 9.72 -14.56 8.33
C ALA A 64 10.85 -14.09 7.40
N ALA A 65 11.42 -12.90 7.61
CA ALA A 65 12.58 -12.42 6.86
C ALA A 65 13.85 -13.24 7.20
N TYR A 66 14.09 -13.47 8.49
CA TYR A 66 15.18 -14.31 8.97
C TYR A 66 15.08 -15.75 8.48
N ASP A 67 13.88 -16.34 8.48
CA ASP A 67 13.66 -17.71 8.01
C ASP A 67 13.93 -17.86 6.50
N ARG A 68 13.74 -16.78 5.72
CA ARG A 68 13.94 -16.75 4.26
C ARG A 68 15.38 -16.44 3.84
N TYR A 69 16.04 -15.52 4.53
CA TYR A 69 17.33 -14.96 4.10
C TYR A 69 18.45 -15.13 5.13
N GLY A 70 18.17 -15.73 6.30
CA GLY A 70 19.14 -15.90 7.38
C GLY A 70 19.67 -14.57 7.93
N HIS A 71 20.89 -14.57 8.46
CA HIS A 71 21.56 -13.35 8.93
C HIS A 71 21.81 -12.31 7.81
N ALA A 72 21.83 -12.74 6.54
CA ALA A 72 22.00 -11.86 5.39
C ALA A 72 20.82 -10.90 5.18
N ALA A 73 19.64 -11.20 5.73
CA ALA A 73 18.49 -10.28 5.72
C ALA A 73 18.77 -8.97 6.49
N PHE A 74 19.73 -9.01 7.42
CA PHE A 74 20.03 -7.92 8.35
C PHE A 74 21.48 -7.42 8.22
N GLU A 75 22.32 -8.09 7.42
CA GLU A 75 23.71 -7.68 7.12
C GLU A 75 23.85 -6.76 5.90
N GLY A 76 22.75 -6.46 5.20
CA GLY A 76 22.72 -5.61 4.00
C GLY A 76 22.98 -4.11 4.20
N GLY A 77 23.54 -3.69 5.34
CA GLY A 77 23.96 -2.30 5.61
C GLY A 77 25.42 -1.99 5.27
N MET A 78 26.20 -2.93 4.74
CA MET A 78 27.64 -2.76 4.53
C MET A 78 28.09 -3.33 3.18
N GLY A 79 27.78 -2.63 2.08
CA GLY A 79 28.11 -3.13 0.74
C GLY A 79 28.00 -2.11 -0.39
N GLY A 80 28.64 -0.94 -0.25
CA GLY A 80 28.75 0.04 -1.35
C GLY A 80 29.50 1.33 -1.01
N GLY A 81 30.85 1.26 -0.93
CA GLY A 81 31.90 2.31 -1.05
C GLY A 81 31.74 3.70 -0.38
N ARG A 82 32.73 4.37 0.24
CA ARG A 82 34.20 4.23 0.42
C ARG A 82 34.60 5.30 1.50
N PRO A 83 35.89 5.59 1.78
CA PRO A 83 36.49 5.61 3.11
C PRO A 83 36.59 7.01 3.78
N GLY A 84 36.28 7.11 5.07
CA GLY A 84 36.74 8.22 5.89
C GLY A 84 35.81 8.60 7.03
N GLY A 85 36.34 8.57 8.25
CA GLY A 85 35.83 9.38 9.36
C GLY A 85 35.24 8.61 10.54
N GLY A 86 36.05 8.49 11.59
CA GLY A 86 35.61 8.92 12.92
C GLY A 86 34.79 7.95 13.76
N PHE A 87 35.46 7.33 14.73
CA PHE A 87 34.87 6.87 15.98
C PHE A 87 34.00 7.95 16.64
N GLY A 88 32.83 7.54 17.13
CA GLY A 88 32.15 8.22 18.24
C GLY A 88 30.73 8.68 17.95
N GLN A 89 29.73 7.86 18.23
CA GLN A 89 28.73 8.19 19.24
C GLN A 89 27.76 7.03 19.49
N GLN A 90 27.66 6.72 20.77
CA GLN A 90 26.76 5.76 21.39
C GLN A 90 25.37 6.40 21.44
N GLY A 91 24.61 6.31 20.35
CA GLY A 91 23.27 6.93 20.27
C GLY A 91 22.49 6.64 19.00
N ASP A 92 23.16 6.35 17.87
CA ASP A 92 22.50 6.38 16.55
C ASP A 92 22.25 5.03 15.88
N PHE A 93 22.50 3.91 16.54
CA PHE A 93 22.23 2.60 15.93
C PHE A 93 20.73 2.27 15.91
N ALA A 94 19.97 2.72 16.91
CA ALA A 94 18.52 2.48 16.98
C ALA A 94 17.71 3.43 16.08
N SER A 95 18.17 4.68 15.90
CA SER A 95 17.57 5.68 14.99
C SER A 95 17.91 5.40 13.53
N ALA A 96 19.15 4.99 13.21
CA ALA A 96 19.50 4.56 11.86
C ALA A 96 18.78 3.26 11.48
N PHE A 97 18.53 2.36 12.44
CA PHE A 97 17.72 1.16 12.21
C PHE A 97 16.22 1.47 12.18
N SER A 98 15.72 2.47 12.93
CA SER A 98 14.32 2.90 12.83
C SER A 98 14.02 3.60 11.53
N ASP A 99 14.88 4.49 11.04
CA ASP A 99 14.60 5.29 9.85
C ASP A 99 14.71 4.45 8.57
N VAL A 100 15.67 3.51 8.51
CA VAL A 100 15.77 2.57 7.38
C VAL A 100 14.67 1.51 7.43
N PHE A 101 14.16 1.17 8.61
CA PHE A 101 13.03 0.25 8.77
C PHE A 101 11.68 0.98 8.65
N ASP A 102 11.54 2.27 8.94
CA ASP A 102 10.34 3.06 8.62
C ASP A 102 10.23 3.28 7.11
N ASP A 103 11.35 3.39 6.39
CA ASP A 103 11.34 3.55 4.93
C ASP A 103 11.15 2.20 4.19
N LEU A 104 11.58 1.07 4.79
CA LEU A 104 11.44 -0.27 4.21
C LEU A 104 10.20 -1.04 4.70
N PHE A 105 9.75 -0.77 5.93
CA PHE A 105 8.59 -1.39 6.58
C PHE A 105 7.42 -0.42 6.76
N GLY A 106 7.58 0.90 6.61
CA GLY A 106 6.45 1.82 6.42
C GLY A 106 5.73 1.58 5.09
N ASP A 107 6.44 1.12 4.06
CA ASP A 107 5.86 0.67 2.78
C ASP A 107 5.23 -0.76 2.89
N PHE A 108 5.51 -1.52 3.97
CA PHE A 108 5.05 -2.92 4.14
C PHE A 108 4.03 -3.15 5.28
N MET A 109 4.12 -2.41 6.39
CA MET A 109 3.34 -2.57 7.63
C MET A 109 2.53 -1.32 8.05
N GLY A 110 2.52 -0.27 7.21
CA GLY A 110 1.54 0.81 7.29
C GLY A 110 0.18 0.35 6.76
N GLY A 111 -0.52 -0.49 7.52
CA GLY A 111 -1.89 -0.93 7.29
C GLY A 111 -2.91 0.21 7.42
N GLY A 112 -2.77 1.24 6.58
CA GLY A 112 -3.64 2.40 6.44
C GLY A 112 -3.94 2.66 4.98
N ARG A 113 -4.58 1.71 4.29
CA ARG A 113 -5.40 1.95 3.08
C ARG A 113 -4.80 2.95 2.05
N GLY A 114 -3.67 2.62 1.45
CA GLY A 114 -3.14 3.33 0.27
C GLY A 114 -2.94 2.38 -0.91
N GLY A 115 -3.97 1.61 -1.26
CA GLY A 115 -3.88 0.47 -2.18
C GLY A 115 -3.09 0.76 -3.46
N GLY A 116 -2.21 -0.19 -3.82
CA GLY A 116 -1.64 -0.28 -5.16
C GLY A 116 -2.73 0.01 -6.20
N GLY A 117 -2.39 0.95 -7.09
CA GLY A 117 -3.29 1.73 -7.94
C GLY A 117 -4.14 0.97 -8.96
N ARG A 118 -4.85 -0.07 -8.54
CA ARG A 118 -6.16 -0.34 -9.13
C ARG A 118 -7.03 0.82 -8.70
N GLN A 119 -7.27 1.74 -9.63
CA GLN A 119 -8.31 2.75 -9.51
C GLN A 119 -9.56 2.04 -8.97
N ARG A 120 -9.83 2.16 -7.67
CA ARG A 120 -11.11 1.73 -7.12
C ARG A 120 -12.15 2.48 -7.95
N ALA A 121 -13.13 1.76 -8.48
CA ALA A 121 -14.21 2.35 -9.24
C ALA A 121 -14.79 3.50 -8.43
N ALA A 122 -14.39 4.72 -8.78
CA ALA A 122 -14.84 5.92 -8.10
C ALA A 122 -16.28 6.11 -8.54
N ARG A 123 -17.19 6.24 -7.57
CA ARG A 123 -18.58 6.56 -7.88
C ARG A 123 -18.60 7.87 -8.68
N GLY A 124 -19.38 7.88 -9.76
CA GLY A 124 -19.59 9.10 -10.56
C GLY A 124 -20.24 10.21 -9.74
N ALA A 125 -20.07 11.46 -10.19
CA ALA A 125 -20.72 12.61 -9.57
C ALA A 125 -22.26 12.48 -9.65
N ASP A 126 -22.96 12.90 -8.59
CA ASP A 126 -24.42 12.96 -8.60
C ASP A 126 -24.90 14.10 -9.51
N LEU A 127 -26.04 13.90 -10.18
CA LEU A 127 -26.69 14.92 -11.00
C LEU A 127 -27.78 15.64 -10.19
N ARG A 128 -27.87 16.96 -10.33
CA ARG A 128 -28.93 17.77 -9.74
C ARG A 128 -29.76 18.42 -10.84
N TYR A 129 -31.07 18.16 -10.81
CA TYR A 129 -32.04 18.79 -11.71
C TYR A 129 -32.98 19.68 -10.90
N ASN A 130 -33.04 20.97 -11.23
CA ASN A 130 -33.97 21.89 -10.58
C ASN A 130 -35.27 21.96 -11.40
N LEU A 131 -36.30 21.27 -10.93
CA LEU A 131 -37.61 21.27 -11.57
C LEU A 131 -38.47 22.43 -11.05
N ARG A 132 -38.99 23.25 -11.95
CA ARG A 132 -40.05 24.23 -11.63
C ARG A 132 -41.40 23.57 -11.78
N VAL A 133 -42.24 23.71 -10.75
CA VAL A 133 -43.64 23.28 -10.71
C VAL A 133 -44.51 24.49 -10.38
N THR A 134 -45.75 24.50 -10.84
CA THR A 134 -46.72 25.52 -10.44
C THR A 134 -47.29 25.21 -9.06
N LEU A 135 -47.99 26.17 -8.46
CA LEU A 135 -48.63 25.98 -7.16
C LEU A 135 -49.73 24.91 -7.23
N GLU A 136 -50.47 24.87 -8.34
CA GLU A 136 -51.52 23.89 -8.60
C GLU A 136 -50.93 22.48 -8.72
N ASP A 137 -49.81 22.33 -9.44
CA ASP A 137 -49.10 21.04 -9.59
C ASP A 137 -48.54 20.56 -8.25
N ALA A 138 -48.04 21.48 -7.41
CA ALA A 138 -47.55 21.14 -6.08
C ALA A 138 -48.68 20.72 -5.13
N TYR A 139 -49.88 21.30 -5.27
CA TYR A 139 -51.06 20.91 -4.49
C TYR A 139 -51.66 19.58 -4.95
N GLY A 140 -51.80 19.37 -6.26
CA GLY A 140 -52.41 18.17 -6.84
C GLY A 140 -51.48 16.96 -6.96
N GLY A 141 -50.16 17.18 -6.88
CA GLY A 141 -49.16 16.21 -7.26
C GLY A 141 -48.99 16.12 -8.78
N LEU A 142 -47.78 15.79 -9.23
CA LEU A 142 -47.44 15.79 -10.66
C LEU A 142 -46.50 14.62 -10.99
N GLN A 143 -46.84 13.86 -12.03
CA GLN A 143 -45.90 12.94 -12.65
C GLN A 143 -45.28 13.59 -13.88
N LYS A 144 -43.95 13.75 -13.89
CA LYS A 144 -43.24 14.40 -14.99
C LYS A 144 -42.07 13.55 -15.45
N THR A 145 -41.90 13.44 -16.76
CA THR A 145 -40.73 12.83 -17.37
C THR A 145 -39.66 13.90 -17.56
N ILE A 146 -38.48 13.69 -16.96
CA ILE A 146 -37.30 14.54 -17.15
C ILE A 146 -36.26 13.80 -17.99
N ASN A 147 -35.57 14.52 -18.87
CA ASN A 147 -34.44 13.99 -19.61
C ASN A 147 -33.15 14.45 -18.94
N VAL A 148 -32.33 13.51 -18.51
CA VAL A 148 -31.03 13.79 -17.88
C VAL A 148 -29.89 13.19 -18.71
N PRO A 149 -28.83 13.96 -19.01
CA PRO A 149 -27.65 13.42 -19.65
C PRO A 149 -26.96 12.47 -18.66
N THR A 150 -26.86 11.21 -19.03
CA THR A 150 -26.22 10.17 -18.23
C THR A 150 -25.03 9.59 -18.97
N SER A 151 -23.93 9.37 -18.26
CA SER A 151 -22.81 8.63 -18.81
C SER A 151 -23.13 7.13 -18.76
N VAL A 152 -23.22 6.50 -19.92
CA VAL A 152 -23.46 5.06 -20.07
C VAL A 152 -22.22 4.39 -20.63
N GLN A 153 -22.07 3.09 -20.36
CA GLN A 153 -21.03 2.28 -20.96
C GLN A 153 -21.13 2.35 -22.49
N CYS A 154 -19.99 2.54 -23.15
CA CYS A 154 -19.92 2.54 -24.61
C CYS A 154 -20.32 1.15 -25.13
N GLY A 155 -21.27 1.11 -26.08
CA GLY A 155 -21.78 -0.13 -26.63
C GLY A 155 -20.81 -0.83 -27.60
N GLU A 156 -19.93 -0.08 -28.27
CA GLU A 156 -18.97 -0.64 -29.23
C GLU A 156 -17.77 -1.30 -28.56
N CYS A 157 -17.26 -0.70 -27.49
CA CYS A 157 -16.08 -1.22 -26.78
C CYS A 157 -16.42 -1.89 -25.45
N HIS A 158 -17.69 -1.93 -25.06
CA HIS A 158 -18.17 -2.48 -23.79
C HIS A 158 -17.37 -1.97 -22.58
N GLY A 159 -16.96 -0.71 -22.57
CA GLY A 159 -16.23 -0.11 -21.45
C GLY A 159 -14.71 -0.25 -21.49
N SER A 160 -14.14 -1.03 -22.41
CA SER A 160 -12.67 -1.16 -22.54
C SER A 160 -11.99 0.12 -23.03
N GLY A 161 -12.72 0.97 -23.76
CA GLY A 161 -12.17 2.16 -24.41
C GLY A 161 -11.37 1.87 -25.68
N ALA A 162 -11.14 0.60 -26.02
CA ALA A 162 -10.43 0.21 -27.23
C ALA A 162 -11.39 -0.16 -28.37
N GLU A 163 -10.95 0.04 -29.61
CA GLU A 163 -11.67 -0.40 -30.79
C GLU A 163 -11.91 -1.91 -30.77
N GLY A 164 -13.13 -2.34 -31.17
CA GLY A 164 -13.54 -3.74 -31.17
C GLY A 164 -13.64 -4.38 -29.78
N GLY A 165 -13.57 -3.60 -28.69
CA GLY A 165 -13.60 -4.13 -27.33
C GLY A 165 -12.29 -4.80 -26.90
N ALA A 166 -11.18 -4.53 -27.61
CA ALA A 166 -9.89 -5.09 -27.26
C ALA A 166 -9.47 -4.71 -25.83
N GLU A 167 -8.80 -5.63 -25.13
CA GLU A 167 -8.36 -5.33 -23.76
C GLU A 167 -7.20 -4.32 -23.76
N PRO A 168 -7.20 -3.36 -22.82
CA PRO A 168 -6.07 -2.46 -22.63
C PRO A 168 -4.80 -3.25 -22.29
N VAL A 169 -3.68 -2.87 -22.91
CA VAL A 169 -2.39 -3.52 -22.66
C VAL A 169 -1.72 -2.87 -21.46
N THR A 170 -1.10 -3.66 -20.60
CA THR A 170 -0.29 -3.13 -19.48
C THR A 170 0.79 -2.18 -20.01
N CYS A 171 0.89 -1.01 -19.39
CA CYS A 171 1.88 -0.01 -19.79
C CYS A 171 3.30 -0.58 -19.59
N PRO A 172 4.14 -0.68 -20.63
CA PRO A 172 5.48 -1.25 -20.51
C PRO A 172 6.41 -0.36 -19.69
N THR A 173 6.20 0.96 -19.71
CA THR A 173 7.05 1.94 -19.01
C THR A 173 6.92 1.86 -17.48
N CYS A 174 5.71 1.65 -16.96
CA CYS A 174 5.48 1.52 -15.52
C CYS A 174 5.08 0.12 -15.09
N SER A 175 5.05 -0.86 -16.00
CA SER A 175 4.62 -2.24 -15.73
C SER A 175 3.28 -2.32 -14.96
N GLY A 176 2.32 -1.45 -15.30
CA GLY A 176 1.02 -1.42 -14.61
C GLY A 176 0.96 -0.56 -13.34
N MET A 177 2.08 -0.01 -12.88
CA MET A 177 2.13 0.76 -11.62
C MET A 177 1.49 2.16 -11.74
N GLY A 178 1.38 2.71 -12.94
CA GLY A 178 0.88 4.09 -13.17
C GLY A 178 1.91 5.19 -12.83
N LYS A 179 3.03 4.83 -12.23
CA LYS A 179 4.09 5.72 -11.77
C LYS A 179 5.47 5.19 -12.13
N VAL A 180 6.41 6.09 -12.30
CA VAL A 180 7.83 5.80 -12.57
C VAL A 180 8.67 6.43 -11.47
N ARG A 181 9.59 5.66 -10.90
CA ARG A 181 10.54 6.13 -9.89
C ARG A 181 11.84 6.53 -10.62
N ALA A 182 12.29 7.77 -10.42
CA ALA A 182 13.57 8.26 -10.91
C ALA A 182 14.50 8.46 -9.71
N THR A 183 15.58 7.69 -9.67
CA THR A 183 16.63 7.80 -8.65
C THR A 183 17.72 8.76 -9.14
N GLN A 184 17.93 9.86 -8.44
CA GLN A 184 19.06 10.77 -8.67
C GLN A 184 19.89 10.86 -7.38
N GLY A 185 21.02 10.16 -7.37
CA GLY A 185 21.85 10.03 -6.17
C GLY A 185 21.07 9.33 -5.06
N PHE A 186 20.94 9.99 -3.91
CA PHE A 186 20.24 9.48 -2.72
C PHE A 186 18.74 9.86 -2.68
N PHE A 187 18.24 10.64 -3.65
CA PHE A 187 16.82 10.98 -3.73
C PHE A 187 16.10 10.08 -4.74
N THR A 188 14.99 9.46 -4.29
CA THR A 188 14.03 8.80 -5.18
C THR A 188 12.83 9.71 -5.39
N VAL A 189 12.62 10.17 -6.63
CA VAL A 189 11.46 11.00 -6.98
C VAL A 189 10.47 10.14 -7.74
N GLU A 190 9.26 10.03 -7.21
CA GLU A 190 8.14 9.37 -7.89
C GLU A 190 7.43 10.37 -8.79
N ARG A 191 7.23 10.01 -10.06
CA ARG A 191 6.47 10.81 -11.03
C ARG A 191 5.39 9.95 -11.67
N THR A 192 4.27 10.58 -12.03
CA THR A 192 3.23 9.93 -12.85
C THR A 192 3.86 9.43 -14.14
N CYS A 193 3.54 8.19 -14.53
CA CYS A 193 4.09 7.61 -15.75
C CYS A 193 3.67 8.45 -16.97
N PRO A 194 4.62 8.95 -17.79
CA PRO A 194 4.30 9.82 -18.93
C PRO A 194 3.59 9.07 -20.07
N THR A 195 3.71 7.75 -20.13
CA THR A 195 3.14 6.94 -21.22
C THR A 195 1.66 6.61 -20.99
N CYS A 196 1.26 6.36 -19.73
CA CYS A 196 -0.13 6.02 -19.40
C CYS A 196 -0.83 7.09 -18.55
N SER A 197 -0.18 8.21 -18.26
CA SER A 197 -0.71 9.30 -17.44
C SER A 197 -1.33 8.84 -16.10
N GLY A 198 -0.74 7.82 -15.47
CA GLY A 198 -1.27 7.26 -14.21
C GLY A 198 -2.23 6.08 -14.34
N LEU A 199 -2.69 5.74 -15.55
CA LEU A 199 -3.68 4.66 -15.75
C LEU A 199 -3.11 3.24 -15.55
N GLY A 200 -1.79 3.06 -15.68
CA GLY A 200 -1.14 1.74 -15.65
C GLY A 200 -1.37 0.89 -16.91
N GLN A 201 -2.32 1.27 -17.76
CA GLN A 201 -2.65 0.60 -19.01
C GLN A 201 -2.62 1.58 -20.17
N ILE A 202 -2.43 1.07 -21.38
CA ILE A 202 -2.40 1.83 -22.63
C ILE A 202 -3.41 1.21 -23.59
N ILE A 203 -4.20 2.07 -24.20
CA ILE A 203 -5.11 1.71 -25.29
C ILE A 203 -4.36 1.99 -26.59
N LYS A 204 -4.02 0.94 -27.36
CA LYS A 204 -3.31 1.10 -28.64
C LYS A 204 -4.21 1.73 -29.70
N ASN A 205 -5.44 1.23 -29.80
CA ASN A 205 -6.44 1.69 -30.76
C ASN A 205 -7.65 2.21 -29.99
N PRO A 206 -7.76 3.53 -29.75
CA PRO A 206 -8.89 4.09 -29.03
C PRO A 206 -10.19 3.89 -29.82
N CYS A 207 -11.26 3.54 -29.12
CA CYS A 207 -12.58 3.39 -29.72
C CYS A 207 -13.07 4.73 -30.29
N ALA A 208 -13.49 4.74 -31.56
CA ALA A 208 -13.93 5.95 -32.25
C ALA A 208 -15.16 6.61 -31.62
N SER A 209 -16.11 5.83 -31.09
CA SER A 209 -17.33 6.40 -30.49
C SER A 209 -17.13 7.01 -29.11
N CYS A 210 -16.15 6.56 -28.31
CA CYS A 210 -15.92 7.08 -26.95
C CYS A 210 -14.55 7.75 -26.74
N GLY A 211 -13.70 7.78 -27.77
CA GLY A 211 -12.37 8.40 -27.73
C GLY A 211 -11.43 7.82 -26.68
N GLY A 212 -11.58 6.54 -26.32
CA GLY A 212 -10.77 5.91 -25.26
C GLY A 212 -11.36 5.95 -23.86
N LEU A 213 -12.49 6.64 -23.64
CA LEU A 213 -13.06 6.81 -22.30
C LEU A 213 -13.89 5.61 -21.79
N GLY A 214 -14.26 4.68 -22.67
CA GLY A 214 -15.12 3.52 -22.34
C GLY A 214 -16.59 3.88 -22.06
N ARG A 215 -16.96 5.16 -22.14
CA ARG A 215 -18.30 5.66 -21.83
C ARG A 215 -18.72 6.75 -22.81
N VAL A 216 -20.03 6.84 -23.05
CA VAL A 216 -20.65 7.84 -23.93
C VAL A 216 -21.79 8.53 -23.17
N GLN A 217 -22.06 9.79 -23.51
CA GLN A 217 -23.22 10.49 -22.97
C GLN A 217 -24.47 10.06 -23.73
N LYS A 218 -25.52 9.65 -23.02
CA LYS A 218 -26.85 9.43 -23.57
C LYS A 218 -27.89 10.12 -22.71
N GLU A 219 -28.91 10.66 -23.35
CA GLU A 219 -30.08 11.15 -22.63
C GLU A 219 -30.90 9.98 -22.12
N ARG A 220 -31.21 10.00 -20.83
CA ARG A 220 -32.11 9.04 -20.20
C ARG A 220 -33.35 9.78 -19.72
N SER A 221 -34.51 9.29 -20.12
CA SER A 221 -35.79 9.75 -19.61
C SER A 221 -36.08 9.07 -18.27
N LEU A 222 -36.27 9.85 -17.22
CA LEU A 222 -36.65 9.40 -15.89
C LEU A 222 -38.05 9.94 -15.59
N SER A 223 -38.96 9.06 -15.19
CA SER A 223 -40.27 9.47 -14.67
C SER A 223 -40.12 9.79 -13.19
N VAL A 224 -40.40 11.04 -12.82
CA VAL A 224 -40.36 11.52 -11.45
C VAL A 224 -41.79 11.79 -11.00
N ASN A 225 -42.14 11.27 -9.83
CA ASN A 225 -43.42 11.54 -9.19
C ASN A 225 -43.23 12.56 -8.07
N ILE A 226 -43.96 13.66 -8.15
CA ILE A 226 -43.94 14.76 -7.20
C ILE A 226 -45.21 14.63 -6.35
N PRO A 227 -45.09 14.28 -5.06
CA PRO A 227 -46.25 14.14 -4.20
C PRO A 227 -46.96 15.47 -3.97
N ALA A 228 -48.24 15.41 -3.60
CA ALA A 228 -48.99 16.59 -3.18
C ALA A 228 -48.39 17.20 -1.90
N GLY A 229 -48.37 18.53 -1.82
CA GLY A 229 -47.89 19.29 -0.67
C GLY A 229 -46.38 19.51 -0.62
N VAL A 230 -45.66 19.38 -1.74
CA VAL A 230 -44.20 19.66 -1.77
C VAL A 230 -43.90 21.15 -1.61
N GLU A 231 -42.84 21.44 -0.85
CA GLU A 231 -42.32 22.80 -0.66
C GLU A 231 -41.02 23.03 -1.45
N THR A 232 -40.67 24.31 -1.64
CA THR A 232 -39.43 24.69 -2.30
C THR A 232 -38.22 24.15 -1.53
N GLY A 233 -37.38 23.35 -2.19
CA GLY A 233 -36.16 22.80 -1.60
C GLY A 233 -36.23 21.32 -1.21
N THR A 234 -37.40 20.69 -1.35
CA THR A 234 -37.57 19.23 -1.23
C THR A 234 -36.68 18.49 -2.25
N ARG A 235 -36.02 17.39 -1.85
CA ARG A 235 -35.07 16.61 -2.67
C ARG A 235 -35.40 15.13 -2.66
#